data_AF-A0AAE9II64-F1
#
_entry.id   AF-A0AAE9II64-F1
#
_cell.length_a   1.000
_cell.length_b   1.000
_cell.length_c   1.000
_cell.angle_alpha   90.00
_cell.angle_beta   90.00
_cell.angle_gamma   90.00
#
_symmetry.space_group_name_H-M   'P 1'
#
loop_
_entity.id
_entity.type
_entity.pdbx_description
1 polymer ?
#
loop_
_entity_poly.entity_id
_entity_poly.type
_entity_poly.pdbx_seq_one_letter_code
_entity_poly.pdbx_strand_id
1 'polypeptide(L)' 'MNILFANYGINIIRRDGGIFIIFDAGGIVVQMIEIEITEEESLKAQKSERDAYELIIKLQNEKRPYKKIR' A
#
# COMPACT_ATOMS: atom_id res chain seq x y z
N MET A 1 2.77 -5.98 14.99
CA MET A 1 2.99 -5.64 13.56
C MET A 1 3.14 -6.95 12.83
N ASN A 2 2.20 -7.26 11.92
CA ASN A 2 2.20 -8.53 11.19
C ASN A 2 2.23 -8.24 9.69
N ILE A 3 3.11 -8.90 8.93
CA ILE A 3 3.19 -8.74 7.48
C ILE A 3 2.12 -9.65 6.88
N LEU A 4 1.11 -9.06 6.24
CA LEU A 4 0.05 -9.81 5.57
C LEU A 4 0.51 -10.25 4.19
N PHE A 5 1.25 -9.38 3.49
CA PHE A 5 1.67 -9.61 2.12
C PHE A 5 2.92 -8.80 1.79
N ALA A 6 3.84 -9.37 1.02
CA ALA A 6 5.05 -8.69 0.55
C ALA A 6 5.40 -9.23 -0.84
N ASN A 7 4.77 -8.66 -1.87
CA ASN A 7 5.00 -9.05 -3.26
C ASN A 7 4.56 -7.91 -4.20
N TYR A 8 4.87 -8.01 -5.50
CA TYR A 8 4.43 -7.04 -6.51
C TYR A 8 4.89 -5.59 -6.27
N GLY A 9 6.00 -5.41 -5.53
CA GLY A 9 6.50 -4.08 -5.17
C GLY A 9 5.70 -3.37 -4.07
N ILE A 10 4.80 -4.09 -3.39
CA ILE A 10 4.02 -3.57 -2.26
C ILE A 10 4.20 -4.45 -1.02
N ASN A 11 4.15 -3.82 0.15
CA ASN A 11 4.16 -4.49 1.45
C ASN A 11 2.89 -4.13 2.21
N ILE A 12 2.07 -5.12 2.52
CA ILE A 12 0.87 -4.94 3.33
C ILE A 12 1.17 -5.41 4.75
N ILE A 13 0.95 -4.53 5.71
CA ILE A 13 1.15 -4.78 7.14
C ILE A 13 -0.14 -4.53 7.91
N ARG A 14 -0.34 -5.28 8.99
CA ARG A 14 -1.40 -5.04 9.98
C ARG A 14 -0.79 -4.48 11.26
N ARG A 15 -1.32 -3.35 11.73
CA ARG A 15 -0.90 -2.67 12.98
C ARG A 15 -2.15 -2.17 13.72
N ASP A 16 -2.28 -2.51 15.01
CA ASP A 16 -3.37 -2.05 15.89
C ASP A 16 -4.80 -2.21 15.33
N GLY A 17 -5.03 -3.28 14.54
CA GLY A 17 -6.32 -3.53 13.87
C GLY A 17 -6.47 -2.84 12.52
N GLY A 18 -5.68 -1.81 12.23
CA GLY A 18 -5.57 -1.17 10.92
C GLY A 18 -4.70 -1.95 9.93
N ILE A 19 -4.96 -1.78 8.64
CA ILE A 19 -4.18 -2.36 7.55
C ILE A 19 -3.52 -1.23 6.79
N PHE A 20 -2.25 -1.40 6.50
CA PHE A 20 -1.46 -0.41 5.82
C PHE A 20 -0.75 -1.05 4.64
N ILE A 21 -0.71 -0.33 3.53
CA ILE A 21 0.08 -0.69 2.35
C ILE A 21 1.27 0.25 2.26
N ILE A 22 2.43 -0.32 2.03
CA ILE A 22 3.70 0.37 1.87
C ILE A 22 4.20 0.10 0.46
N PHE A 23 4.43 1.16 -0.29
CA PHE A 23 4.92 1.07 -1.66
C PHE A 23 5.78 2.27 -2.01
N ASP A 24 6.58 2.17 -3.06
CA ASP A 24 7.35 3.29 -3.57
C ASP A 24 6.46 4.23 -4.39
N ALA A 25 6.49 5.52 -4.05
CA ALA A 25 5.68 6.54 -4.71
C ALA A 25 6.14 6.89 -6.14
N GLY A 26 7.21 6.26 -6.66
CA GLY A 26 7.66 6.43 -8.04
C GLY A 26 8.27 7.80 -8.34
N GLY A 27 8.80 8.48 -7.32
CA GLY A 27 9.42 9.81 -7.47
C GLY A 27 10.87 9.75 -7.97
N ILE A 28 11.46 10.93 -8.20
CA ILE A 28 12.90 11.09 -8.55
C ILE A 28 13.81 10.46 -7.47
N VAL A 29 13.33 10.47 -6.22
CA VAL A 29 13.97 9.82 -5.08
C VAL A 29 13.02 8.74 -4.59
N VAL A 30 13.57 7.55 -4.31
CA VAL A 30 12.85 6.44 -3.66
C VAL A 30 12.14 6.98 -2.43
N GLN A 31 10.83 6.89 -2.44
CA GLN A 31 9.94 7.41 -1.40
C GLN A 31 8.96 6.32 -1.05
N MET A 32 9.32 5.53 -0.05
CA MET A 32 8.40 4.58 0.57
C MET A 32 7.30 5.36 1.30
N ILE A 33 6.06 5.14 0.91
CA ILE A 33 4.90 5.72 1.57
C ILE A 33 4.02 4.62 2.14
N GLU A 34 3.49 4.87 3.33
CA GLU A 34 2.54 4.03 4.04
C GLU A 34 1.15 4.66 3.93
N ILE A 35 0.16 3.90 3.48
CA ILE A 35 -1.24 4.34 3.37
C ILE A 35 -2.12 3.37 4.13
N GLU A 36 -3.03 3.90 4.95
CA GLU A 36 -4.06 3.08 5.58
C GLU A 36 -5.12 2.68 4.54
N ILE A 37 -5.40 1.38 4.48
CA ILE A 37 -6.35 0.77 3.57
C ILE A 37 -7.31 -0.14 4.32
N THR A 38 -8.45 -0.44 3.70
CA THR A 38 -9.43 -1.37 4.24
C THR A 38 -9.05 -2.83 3.96
N GLU A 39 -9.67 -3.77 4.67
CA GLU A 39 -9.51 -5.22 4.41
C GLU A 39 -9.86 -5.58 2.96
N GLU A 40 -10.88 -4.96 2.38
CA GLU A 40 -11.28 -5.21 0.99
C GLU A 40 -10.20 -4.77 -0.02
N GLU A 41 -9.58 -3.61 0.21
CA GLU A 41 -8.49 -3.11 -0.63
C GLU A 41 -7.25 -3.99 -0.50
N SER A 42 -6.95 -4.45 0.72
CA SER A 42 -5.87 -5.39 0.98
C SER A 42 -6.07 -6.72 0.24
N LEU A 43 -7.29 -7.28 0.28
CA LEU A 43 -7.62 -8.52 -0.41
C LEU A 43 -7.52 -8.37 -1.93
N LYS A 44 -7.93 -7.23 -2.49
CA LYS A 44 -7.74 -6.94 -3.92
C LYS A 44 -6.26 -6.91 -4.29
N ALA A 45 -5.45 -6.15 -3.56
CA ALA A 45 -4.02 -6.03 -3.85
C ALA A 45 -3.25 -7.34 -3.74
N GLN A 46 -3.70 -8.27 -2.89
CA GLN A 46 -3.13 -9.61 -2.78
C GLN A 46 -3.49 -10.55 -3.94
N LYS A 47 -4.51 -10.20 -4.72
CA LYS A 47 -5.09 -11.08 -5.74
C LYS A 47 -4.22 -11.19 -6.99
N SER A 48 -3.69 -10.05 -7.46
CA SER A 48 -2.84 -9.96 -8.64
C SER A 48 -1.94 -8.72 -8.58
N GLU A 49 -0.81 -8.75 -9.30
CA GLU A 49 0.04 -7.56 -9.51
C GLU A 49 -0.74 -6.37 -10.09
N ARG A 50 -1.65 -6.64 -11.03
CA ARG A 50 -2.48 -5.61 -11.65
C ARG A 50 -3.44 -4.96 -10.67
N ASP A 51 -4.08 -5.76 -9.81
CA ASP A 51 -4.95 -5.24 -8.74
C ASP A 51 -4.17 -4.41 -7.72
N ALA A 52 -2.94 -4.84 -7.37
CA ALA A 52 -2.04 -4.06 -6.51
C ALA A 52 -1.70 -2.69 -7.14
N TYR A 53 -1.35 -2.68 -8.43
CA TYR A 53 -1.05 -1.45 -9.16
C TYR A 53 -2.26 -0.52 -9.29
N GLU A 54 -3.43 -1.06 -9.63
CA GLU A 54 -4.68 -0.29 -9.69
C GLU A 54 -5.03 0.32 -8.33
N LEU A 55 -4.80 -0.42 -7.23
CA LEU A 55 -4.99 0.12 -5.89
C LEU A 55 -4.03 1.27 -5.62
N ILE A 56 -2.75 1.14 -5.93
CA ILE A 56 -1.76 2.21 -5.76
C ILE A 56 -2.19 3.48 -6.51
N ILE A 57 -2.57 3.34 -7.78
CA ILE A 57 -3.02 4.46 -8.62
C ILE A 57 -4.28 5.10 -8.03
N LYS A 58 -5.23 4.29 -7.55
CA LYS A 58 -6.45 4.77 -6.91
C LYS A 58 -6.13 5.57 -5.65
N LEU A 59 -5.28 5.05 -4.76
CA LEU A 59 -4.88 5.73 -3.52
C LEU A 59 -4.18 7.07 -3.79
N GLN A 60 -3.33 7.11 -4.82
CA GLN A 60 -2.66 8.35 -5.25
C GLN A 60 -3.67 9.36 -5.83
N ASN A 61 -4.61 8.92 -6.67
CA ASN A 61 -5.65 9.78 -7.25
C ASN A 61 -6.60 10.34 -6.19
N GLU A 62 -7.00 9.52 -5.21
CA GLU A 62 -7.80 9.94 -4.07
C GLU A 62 -7.03 10.89 -3.12
N LYS A 63 -5.72 11.09 -3.34
CA LYS A 63 -4.82 11.87 -2.47
C LYS A 63 -4.98 11.47 -1.00
N ARG A 64 -5.12 10.17 -0.74
CA ARG A 64 -5.29 9.69 0.62
C ARG A 64 -4.12 10.15 1.49
N PRO A 65 -4.38 10.48 2.77
CA PRO A 65 -3.31 10.81 3.69
C PRO A 65 -2.36 9.60 3.77
N TYR A 66 -1.11 9.86 3.41
CA TYR A 66 -0.05 8.87 3.45
C TYR A 66 1.06 9.35 4.38
N LYS A 67 1.73 8.40 5.01
CA LYS A 67 2.87 8.66 5.87
C LYS A 67 4.14 8.32 5.10
N LYS A 68 5.03 9.29 4.93
CA LYS A 68 6.34 9.04 4.35
C LYS A 68 7.19 8.26 5.33
N ILE A 69 7.72 7.12 4.89
CA ILE A 69 8.73 6.37 5.61
C ILE A 69 10.07 6.91 5.13
N ARG A 70 10.86 7.48 6.05
CA ARG A 70 12.16 8.10 5.77
C ARG A 70 13.28 7.22 6.30
#